data_AF-A0A5A7MTN9-F1
#
_entry.id   AF-A0A5A7MTN9-F1
#
_cell.length_a   1.000
_cell.length_b   1.000
_cell.length_c   1.000
_cell.angle_alpha   90.00
_cell.angle_beta   90.00
_cell.angle_gamma   90.00
#
_symmetry.space_group_name_H-M   'P 1'
#
loop_
_entity.id
_entity.type
_entity.pdbx_description
1 polymer ?
#
loop_
_entity_poly.entity_id
_entity_poly.type
_entity_poly.pdbx_seq_one_letter_code
_entity_poly.pdbx_strand_id
1 'polypeptide(L)'
;MLAPKARYAYSEAMAQQKKSRRKTPGRGPAPEARKAPEKRRTAPTETNRPNKRAPGLLLFGKHAVAAALLNPKRQAKRLYATKNGLDALTSLCALPTGLPVEITDMDSLKSLVSGPNATGDSPTQGVVLEVLPLPGYSALDFPPKTAERSVIVVLDQVEDPHNVGAILRSAAVFGAQCLITQDRHVPPESGVLAKSASGALDVVPWVRVTNIAATLDELAQMGYWRVGLAGEGEATLEAIDLGPALVLVLGAEGRGLRPLVRKHCDMLAKIPLTATGGLIDSLNVSNAAAVALYALTQGKPKR
;
A
#
# COMPACT_ATOMS: atom_id res chain seq x y z
N MET A 1 24.05 -17.36 -43.76
CA MET A 1 24.06 -16.10 -44.54
C MET A 1 22.63 -15.70 -44.83
N LEU A 2 22.15 -14.60 -44.23
CA LEU A 2 21.11 -13.68 -44.73
C LEU A 2 20.63 -12.79 -43.56
N ALA A 3 20.74 -11.48 -43.76
CA ALA A 3 20.00 -10.42 -43.09
C ALA A 3 19.40 -9.54 -44.23
N PRO A 4 18.55 -8.50 -44.00
CA PRO A 4 17.97 -7.96 -42.76
C PRO A 4 16.49 -7.48 -42.89
N LYS A 5 15.97 -6.83 -41.81
CA LYS A 5 14.86 -5.82 -41.74
C LYS A 5 13.40 -6.30 -41.61
N ALA A 6 12.81 -6.02 -40.44
CA ALA A 6 11.45 -5.47 -40.29
C ALA A 6 11.26 -4.90 -38.87
N ARG A 7 11.84 -3.72 -38.62
CA ARG A 7 11.36 -2.73 -37.63
C ARG A 7 10.79 -1.58 -38.46
N TYR A 8 9.65 -1.02 -38.06
CA TYR A 8 8.75 -0.08 -38.77
C TYR A 8 7.53 -0.73 -39.43
N ALA A 9 6.51 -1.00 -38.61
CA ALA A 9 5.13 -1.23 -39.07
C ALA A 9 4.17 -0.86 -37.93
N TYR A 10 4.08 0.43 -37.59
CA TYR A 10 2.98 0.94 -36.75
C TYR A 10 2.63 2.42 -36.95
N SER A 11 3.35 3.16 -37.82
CA SER A 11 3.16 4.61 -37.99
C SER A 11 2.41 5.04 -39.26
N GLU A 12 1.96 4.13 -40.13
CA GLU A 12 1.34 4.51 -41.42
C GLU A 12 -0.16 4.20 -41.54
N ALA A 13 -0.77 3.50 -40.58
CA ALA A 13 -2.19 3.12 -40.66
C ALA A 13 -3.20 4.16 -40.15
N MET A 14 -2.76 5.33 -39.67
CA MET A 14 -3.66 6.36 -39.09
C MET A 14 -3.74 7.67 -39.90
N ALA A 15 -3.07 7.77 -41.05
CA ALA A 15 -2.97 9.01 -41.83
C ALA A 15 -3.92 9.13 -43.03
N GLN A 16 -4.77 8.13 -43.31
CA GLN A 16 -5.59 8.09 -44.53
C GLN A 16 -7.06 7.74 -44.27
N GLN A 17 -7.77 8.53 -43.48
CA GLN A 17 -9.25 8.61 -43.60
C GLN A 17 -9.81 9.82 -42.83
N LYS A 18 -9.76 10.99 -43.47
CA LYS A 18 -10.77 12.09 -43.42
C LYS A 18 -10.19 13.39 -43.99
N LYS A 19 -9.83 13.37 -45.27
CA LYS A 19 -9.80 14.54 -46.15
C LYS A 19 -10.71 14.25 -47.33
N SER A 20 -11.98 14.66 -47.26
CA SER A 20 -12.84 14.91 -48.43
C SER A 20 -14.28 15.21 -47.96
N ARG A 21 -14.61 16.49 -47.79
CA ARG A 21 -15.85 17.09 -48.33
C ARG A 21 -15.77 18.62 -48.25
N ARG A 22 -16.10 19.24 -49.38
CA ARG A 22 -15.87 20.65 -49.77
C ARG A 22 -17.14 21.51 -49.55
N LYS A 23 -16.89 22.84 -49.50
CA LYS A 23 -17.72 24.02 -49.85
C LYS A 23 -18.50 24.75 -48.74
N THR A 24 -18.02 25.97 -48.48
CA THR A 24 -18.64 27.14 -47.83
C THR A 24 -19.63 27.86 -48.78
N PRO A 25 -20.54 28.73 -48.27
CA PRO A 25 -20.23 30.18 -48.23
C PRO A 25 -20.76 30.96 -47.00
N GLY A 26 -19.95 31.94 -46.56
CA GLY A 26 -20.40 33.27 -46.09
C GLY A 26 -20.75 33.49 -44.61
N ARG A 27 -19.89 34.21 -43.88
CA ARG A 27 -20.25 35.39 -43.04
C ARG A 27 -19.07 35.96 -42.24
N GLY A 28 -18.84 37.27 -42.39
CA GLY A 28 -18.42 38.21 -41.33
C GLY A 28 -16.93 38.31 -40.98
N PRO A 29 -16.39 39.52 -40.74
CA PRO A 29 -15.00 39.72 -40.31
C PRO A 29 -14.79 39.27 -38.85
N ALA A 30 -13.61 38.72 -38.58
CA ALA A 30 -13.21 38.14 -37.29
C ALA A 30 -12.88 39.23 -36.23
N PRO A 31 -13.20 39.03 -34.94
CA PRO A 31 -12.71 39.87 -33.87
C PRO A 31 -11.31 39.43 -33.39
N GLU A 32 -10.58 40.41 -32.86
CA GLU A 32 -9.17 40.39 -32.48
C GLU A 32 -8.73 39.28 -31.52
N ALA A 33 -7.49 38.82 -31.74
CA ALA A 33 -6.81 37.79 -30.98
C ALA A 33 -6.52 38.21 -29.52
N ARG A 34 -7.14 37.52 -28.55
CA ARG A 34 -6.67 37.50 -27.16
C ARG A 34 -5.61 36.41 -26.99
N LYS A 35 -4.40 36.82 -26.60
CA LYS A 35 -3.27 35.91 -26.28
C LYS A 35 -3.65 34.98 -25.11
N ALA A 36 -3.53 33.68 -25.32
CA ALA A 36 -3.64 32.67 -24.27
C ALA A 36 -2.38 32.70 -23.37
N PRO A 37 -2.50 32.54 -22.04
CA PRO A 37 -1.34 32.54 -21.16
C PRO A 37 -0.59 31.20 -21.27
N GLU A 38 0.72 31.33 -21.41
CA GLU A 38 1.72 30.28 -21.54
C GLU A 38 1.76 29.42 -20.26
N LYS A 39 1.44 28.12 -20.36
CA LYS A 39 1.54 27.17 -19.25
C LYS A 39 3.01 26.98 -18.88
N ARG A 40 3.44 27.64 -17.81
CA ARG A 40 4.70 27.34 -17.10
C ARG A 40 4.75 25.86 -16.76
N ARG A 41 5.72 25.14 -17.34
CA ARG A 41 6.11 23.79 -16.92
C ARG A 41 6.68 23.89 -15.51
N THR A 42 5.90 23.47 -14.51
CA THR A 42 6.38 23.32 -13.14
C THR A 42 7.31 22.11 -13.08
N ALA A 43 8.54 22.35 -12.62
CA ALA A 43 9.53 21.32 -12.34
C ALA A 43 9.02 20.30 -11.30
N PRO A 44 9.60 19.09 -11.21
CA PRO A 44 9.14 18.05 -10.29
C PRO A 44 9.30 18.53 -8.84
N THR A 45 8.24 18.37 -8.06
CA THR A 45 8.19 18.71 -6.64
C THR A 45 9.18 17.85 -5.85
N GLU A 46 10.21 18.46 -5.27
CA GLU A 46 11.03 17.86 -4.21
C GLU A 46 10.17 17.67 -2.95
N THR A 47 9.51 16.53 -2.79
CA THR A 47 8.87 16.16 -1.52
C THR A 47 9.27 14.76 -1.11
N ASN A 48 10.48 14.60 -0.56
CA ASN A 48 10.76 13.52 0.39
C ASN A 48 12.12 13.65 1.12
N ARG A 49 12.38 14.80 1.75
CA ARG A 49 13.40 14.85 2.81
C ARG A 49 12.69 14.71 4.16
N PRO A 50 13.10 13.76 5.02
CA PRO A 50 12.50 13.62 6.34
C PRO A 50 12.70 14.91 7.13
N ASN A 51 11.60 15.52 7.54
CA ASN A 51 11.60 16.75 8.33
C ASN A 51 12.16 16.43 9.72
N LYS A 52 13.33 16.97 10.08
CA LYS A 52 14.03 16.73 11.37
C LYS A 52 13.24 17.14 12.63
N ARG A 53 12.02 17.70 12.47
CA ARG A 53 11.13 18.17 13.54
C ARG A 53 9.80 17.40 13.64
N ALA A 54 9.62 16.29 12.91
CA ALA A 54 8.44 15.46 13.12
C ALA A 54 8.43 14.95 14.59
N PRO A 55 7.29 15.00 15.30
CA PRO A 55 7.21 14.42 16.64
C PRO A 55 7.57 12.94 16.58
N GLY A 56 8.32 12.46 17.57
CA GLY A 56 8.70 11.06 17.68
C GLY A 56 7.45 10.16 17.73
N LEU A 57 7.49 9.04 17.01
CA LEU A 57 6.47 8.00 17.03
C LEU A 57 6.86 6.96 18.09
N LEU A 58 5.91 6.57 18.94
CA LEU A 58 6.11 5.52 19.93
C LEU A 58 5.62 4.18 19.38
N LEU A 59 6.57 3.27 19.16
CA LEU A 59 6.31 1.88 18.80
C LEU A 59 6.39 1.00 20.04
N PHE A 60 5.58 -0.05 20.10
CA PHE A 60 5.54 -0.93 21.26
C PHE A 60 5.19 -2.37 20.89
N GLY A 61 5.55 -3.30 21.78
CA GLY A 61 5.50 -4.74 21.51
C GLY A 61 6.80 -5.26 20.89
N LYS A 62 7.26 -6.41 21.40
CA LYS A 62 8.63 -6.91 21.17
C LYS A 62 9.01 -7.09 19.70
N HIS A 63 8.12 -7.65 18.87
CA HIS A 63 8.42 -7.88 17.45
C HIS A 63 8.39 -6.58 16.63
N ALA A 64 7.50 -5.64 16.96
CA ALA A 64 7.45 -4.34 16.31
C ALA A 64 8.72 -3.53 16.62
N VAL A 65 9.11 -3.48 17.89
CA VAL A 65 10.35 -2.84 18.33
C VAL A 65 11.58 -3.51 17.72
N ALA A 66 11.66 -4.84 17.71
CA ALA A 66 12.78 -5.56 17.11
C ALA A 66 12.90 -5.27 15.61
N ALA A 67 11.82 -5.33 14.85
CA ALA A 67 11.83 -5.04 13.42
C ALA A 67 12.25 -3.58 13.13
N ALA A 68 11.78 -2.63 13.94
CA ALA A 68 12.18 -1.23 13.85
C ALA A 68 13.69 -1.03 14.12
N LEU A 69 14.26 -1.75 15.08
CA LEU A 69 15.71 -1.70 15.37
C LEU A 69 16.55 -2.36 14.27
N LEU A 70 16.02 -3.39 13.62
CA LEU A 70 16.70 -4.08 12.52
C LEU A 70 16.59 -3.34 11.17
N ASN A 71 15.68 -2.37 11.05
CA ASN A 71 15.49 -1.61 9.82
C ASN A 71 16.45 -0.39 9.76
N PRO A 72 17.43 -0.36 8.84
CA PRO A 72 18.41 0.73 8.76
C PRO A 72 17.81 2.07 8.33
N LYS A 73 16.61 2.07 7.72
CA LYS A 73 15.89 3.30 7.34
C LYS A 73 15.11 3.89 8.52
N ARG A 74 14.89 3.12 9.58
CA ARG A 74 14.17 3.54 10.78
C ARG A 74 15.14 4.17 11.78
N GLN A 75 14.91 5.44 12.11
CA GLN A 75 15.75 6.13 13.07
C GLN A 75 15.21 5.95 14.49
N ALA A 76 15.82 5.05 15.25
CA ALA A 76 15.57 4.90 16.67
C ALA A 76 16.16 6.08 17.46
N LYS A 77 15.40 6.61 18.43
CA LYS A 77 15.78 7.73 19.29
C LYS A 77 16.07 7.30 20.71
N ARG A 78 15.18 6.51 21.30
CA ARG A 78 15.31 6.03 22.68
C ARG A 78 14.46 4.79 22.89
N LEU A 79 14.99 3.83 23.65
CA LEU A 79 14.28 2.63 24.10
C LEU A 79 13.93 2.77 25.58
N TYR A 80 12.66 2.61 25.92
CA TYR A 80 12.16 2.46 27.28
C TYR A 80 11.80 0.99 27.50
N ALA A 81 12.30 0.37 28.57
CA ALA A 81 12.05 -1.05 28.79
C ALA A 81 11.97 -1.40 30.29
N THR A 82 11.18 -2.42 30.64
CA THR A 82 11.41 -3.13 31.89
C THR A 82 12.61 -4.05 31.75
N LYS A 83 13.20 -4.52 32.86
CA LYS A 83 14.31 -5.49 32.81
C LYS A 83 13.94 -6.74 31.99
N ASN A 84 12.81 -7.36 32.32
CA ASN A 84 12.31 -8.53 31.60
C ASN A 84 11.98 -8.23 30.12
N GLY A 85 11.46 -7.02 29.83
CA GLY A 85 11.19 -6.59 28.47
C GLY A 85 12.47 -6.44 27.64
N LEU A 86 13.53 -5.88 28.24
CA LEU A 86 14.84 -5.75 27.62
C LEU A 86 15.47 -7.12 27.35
N ASP A 87 15.43 -8.04 28.30
CA ASP A 87 15.94 -9.42 28.14
C ASP A 87 15.21 -10.15 27.01
N ALA A 88 13.88 -10.02 26.97
CA ALA A 88 13.07 -10.61 25.90
C ALA A 88 13.35 -9.98 24.53
N LEU A 89 13.60 -8.66 24.47
CA LEU A 89 13.93 -7.96 23.22
C LEU A 89 15.32 -8.33 22.71
N THR A 90 16.32 -8.41 23.59
CA THR A 90 17.70 -8.77 23.23
C THR A 90 17.82 -10.22 22.77
N SER A 91 16.87 -11.08 23.15
CA SER A 91 16.72 -12.43 22.58
C SER A 91 16.21 -12.44 21.13
N LEU A 92 15.61 -11.34 20.65
CA LEU A 92 15.08 -11.21 19.28
C LEU A 92 16.03 -10.44 18.34
N CYS A 93 16.75 -9.44 18.87
CA CYS A 93 17.66 -8.63 18.07
C CYS A 93 18.77 -8.00 18.92
N ALA A 94 19.92 -7.74 18.31
CA ALA A 94 20.96 -6.91 18.92
C ALA A 94 20.53 -5.43 18.95
N LEU A 95 20.88 -4.73 20.03
CA LEU A 95 20.62 -3.29 20.15
C LEU A 95 21.69 -2.50 19.37
N PRO A 96 21.29 -1.45 18.62
CA PRO A 96 22.25 -0.55 17.98
C PRO A 96 23.18 0.11 19.00
N THR A 97 24.46 0.20 18.65
CA THR A 97 25.45 0.87 19.49
C THR A 97 25.08 2.34 19.70
N GLY A 98 25.09 2.79 20.96
CA GLY A 98 24.77 4.17 21.31
C GLY A 98 23.28 4.51 21.38
N LEU A 99 22.37 3.54 21.19
CA LEU A 99 20.94 3.74 21.47
C LEU A 99 20.74 4.00 22.97
N PRO A 100 20.18 5.16 23.38
CA PRO A 100 19.82 5.38 24.78
C PRO A 100 18.76 4.40 25.24
N VAL A 101 19.02 3.68 26.33
CA VAL A 101 18.10 2.73 26.96
C VAL A 101 17.76 3.22 28.36
N GLU A 102 16.47 3.36 28.65
CA GLU A 102 15.92 3.76 29.94
C GLU A 102 15.16 2.59 30.57
N ILE A 103 15.65 2.10 31.71
CA ILE A 103 14.98 1.04 32.48
C ILE A 103 13.90 1.68 33.34
N THR A 104 12.65 1.22 33.17
CA THR A 104 11.48 1.75 33.89
C THR A 104 10.50 0.63 34.26
N ASP A 105 9.41 0.96 34.93
CA ASP A 105 8.35 0.02 35.29
C ASP A 105 7.20 -0.02 34.25
N MET A 106 6.31 -0.99 34.41
CA MET A 106 5.23 -1.21 33.45
C MET A 106 4.22 -0.05 33.42
N ASP A 107 3.99 0.62 34.55
CA ASP A 107 2.99 1.68 34.65
C ASP A 107 3.49 2.98 34.02
N SER A 108 4.79 3.23 34.11
CA SER A 108 5.48 4.29 33.36
C SER A 108 5.39 4.05 31.85
N LEU A 109 5.62 2.81 31.39
CA LEU A 109 5.46 2.46 29.97
C LEU A 109 4.02 2.63 29.48
N LYS A 110 3.02 2.23 30.28
CA LYS A 110 1.61 2.44 29.96
C LYS A 110 1.32 3.93 29.83
N SER A 111 1.73 4.72 30.82
CA SER A 111 1.54 6.18 30.83
C SER A 111 2.15 6.86 29.60
N LEU A 112 3.26 6.32 29.08
CA LEU A 112 3.92 6.82 27.88
C LEU A 112 3.10 6.58 26.59
N VAL A 113 2.32 5.49 26.52
CA VAL A 113 1.58 5.08 25.31
C VAL A 113 0.06 5.32 25.42
N SER A 114 -0.45 5.61 26.61
CA SER A 114 -1.88 5.81 26.89
C SER A 114 -2.39 7.14 26.32
N GLY A 115 -2.71 7.14 25.02
CA GLY A 115 -3.70 8.04 24.41
C GLY A 115 -5.12 7.45 24.46
N PRO A 116 -6.14 8.15 23.94
CA PRO A 116 -7.56 7.75 24.03
C PRO A 116 -7.94 6.38 23.44
N ASN A 117 -6.99 5.68 22.78
CA ASN A 117 -7.20 4.38 22.14
C ASN A 117 -6.41 3.23 22.80
N ALA A 118 -5.81 3.43 23.97
CA ALA A 118 -5.10 2.38 24.71
C ALA A 118 -6.03 1.68 25.71
N THR A 119 -6.77 0.66 25.26
CA THR A 119 -7.58 -0.19 26.13
C THR A 119 -7.03 -1.62 26.19
N GLY A 120 -6.90 -2.20 27.39
CA GLY A 120 -6.52 -3.60 27.64
C GLY A 120 -5.18 -3.84 28.36
N ASP A 121 -4.86 -5.12 28.60
CA ASP A 121 -3.56 -5.60 29.10
C ASP A 121 -2.39 -4.87 28.43
N SER A 122 -1.33 -4.56 29.19
CA SER A 122 -0.27 -3.64 28.74
C SER A 122 0.26 -4.00 27.33
N PRO A 123 -0.13 -3.26 26.28
CA PRO A 123 0.14 -3.65 24.90
C PRO A 123 1.64 -3.60 24.56
N THR A 124 2.41 -2.96 25.43
CA THR A 124 3.84 -2.71 25.29
C THR A 124 4.71 -3.96 25.41
N GLN A 125 4.24 -4.99 26.12
CA GLN A 125 5.05 -6.16 26.46
C GLN A 125 6.40 -5.80 27.11
N GLY A 126 6.43 -4.72 27.89
CA GLY A 126 7.62 -4.27 28.61
C GLY A 126 8.63 -3.50 27.77
N VAL A 127 8.31 -3.11 26.53
CA VAL A 127 9.19 -2.30 25.67
C VAL A 127 8.42 -1.23 24.89
N VAL A 128 8.99 -0.03 24.81
CA VAL A 128 8.52 1.09 23.98
C VAL A 128 9.73 1.73 23.32
N LEU A 129 9.68 1.92 22.01
CA LEU A 129 10.74 2.54 21.22
C LEU A 129 10.23 3.85 20.61
N GLU A 130 10.93 4.94 20.89
CA GLU A 130 10.73 6.21 20.20
C GLU A 130 11.51 6.18 18.88
N VAL A 131 10.82 6.47 17.77
CA VAL A 131 11.40 6.47 16.42
C VAL A 131 10.95 7.68 15.61
N LEU A 132 11.61 7.93 14.49
CA LEU A 132 11.03 8.77 13.43
C LEU A 132 10.24 7.91 12.42
N PRO A 133 9.24 8.50 11.73
CA PRO A 133 8.58 7.84 10.60
C PRO A 133 9.57 7.40 9.52
N LEU A 134 9.24 6.34 8.79
CA LEU A 134 10.02 5.92 7.62
C LEU A 134 9.97 6.99 6.52
N PRO A 135 10.99 7.03 5.63
CA PRO A 135 10.88 7.82 4.42
C PRO A 135 9.66 7.37 3.60
N GLY A 136 8.98 8.31 2.96
CA GLY A 136 7.86 8.00 2.09
C GLY A 136 8.31 7.26 0.84
N TYR A 137 7.38 6.50 0.26
CA TYR A 137 7.56 5.78 -0.99
C TYR A 137 6.55 6.29 -2.03
N SER A 138 6.91 6.18 -3.31
CA SER A 138 5.99 6.35 -4.44
C SER A 138 5.48 4.98 -4.91
N ALA A 139 4.26 4.94 -5.46
CA ALA A 139 3.75 3.72 -6.10
C ALA A 139 4.64 3.28 -7.29
N LEU A 140 5.29 4.25 -7.95
CA LEU A 140 6.17 4.02 -9.10
C LEU A 140 7.52 3.38 -8.71
N ASP A 141 7.86 3.33 -7.42
CA ASP A 141 9.11 2.72 -6.93
C ASP A 141 9.08 1.19 -7.02
N PHE A 142 7.93 0.60 -7.36
CA PHE A 142 7.69 -0.84 -7.36
C PHE A 142 7.27 -1.31 -8.76
N PRO A 143 8.20 -1.42 -9.73
CA PRO A 143 7.90 -2.05 -11.02
C PRO A 143 7.69 -3.57 -10.87
N PRO A 144 6.97 -4.22 -11.80
CA PRO A 144 6.86 -5.66 -11.82
C PRO A 144 8.23 -6.35 -11.91
N LYS A 145 8.45 -7.32 -11.03
CA LYS A 145 9.57 -8.25 -11.06
C LYS A 145 9.36 -9.26 -12.20
N THR A 146 10.47 -9.75 -12.77
CA THR A 146 10.47 -10.69 -13.91
C THR A 146 10.50 -12.17 -13.50
N ALA A 147 10.97 -12.49 -12.30
CA ALA A 147 11.19 -13.87 -11.86
C ALA A 147 10.04 -14.47 -11.02
N GLU A 148 9.25 -13.62 -10.37
CA GLU A 148 8.22 -13.99 -9.40
C GLU A 148 6.99 -13.11 -9.57
N ARG A 149 5.83 -13.59 -9.10
CA ARG A 149 4.61 -12.78 -9.13
C ARG A 149 4.80 -11.53 -8.26
N SER A 150 4.54 -10.39 -8.87
CA SER A 150 4.57 -9.08 -8.26
C SER A 150 3.19 -8.74 -7.76
N VAL A 151 3.03 -8.58 -6.44
CA VAL A 151 1.74 -8.25 -5.82
C VAL A 151 1.86 -6.92 -5.09
N ILE A 152 0.98 -5.99 -5.42
CA ILE A 152 0.74 -4.76 -4.66
C ILE A 152 -0.63 -4.89 -4.01
N VAL A 153 -0.75 -4.48 -2.75
CA VAL A 153 -2.04 -4.45 -2.05
C VAL A 153 -2.50 -3.00 -1.94
N VAL A 154 -3.75 -2.72 -2.32
CA VAL A 154 -4.38 -1.40 -2.21
C VAL A 154 -5.57 -1.48 -1.27
N LEU A 155 -5.62 -0.61 -0.26
CA LEU A 155 -6.75 -0.52 0.66
C LEU A 155 -7.56 0.76 0.40
N ASP A 156 -8.82 0.57 0.06
CA ASP A 156 -9.80 1.63 -0.16
C ASP A 156 -10.64 1.87 1.11
N GLN A 157 -10.28 2.91 1.87
CA GLN A 157 -10.96 3.35 3.10
C GLN A 157 -10.99 2.32 4.26
N VAL A 158 -9.88 1.59 4.47
CA VAL A 158 -9.71 0.77 5.68
C VAL A 158 -9.26 1.66 6.84
N GLU A 159 -10.18 1.96 7.75
CA GLU A 159 -9.99 2.96 8.81
C GLU A 159 -9.50 2.39 10.15
N ASP A 160 -9.62 1.08 10.37
CA ASP A 160 -9.18 0.44 11.61
C ASP A 160 -7.66 0.12 11.58
N PRO A 161 -6.84 0.66 12.51
CA PRO A 161 -5.40 0.37 12.58
C PRO A 161 -5.08 -1.10 12.83
N HIS A 162 -5.96 -1.87 13.47
CA HIS A 162 -5.75 -3.30 13.66
C HIS A 162 -5.84 -4.04 12.32
N ASN A 163 -6.88 -3.76 11.52
CA ASN A 163 -7.02 -4.31 10.18
C ASN A 163 -5.82 -3.95 9.28
N VAL A 164 -5.41 -2.67 9.22
CA VAL A 164 -4.24 -2.26 8.40
C VAL A 164 -2.96 -2.98 8.85
N GLY A 165 -2.72 -3.07 10.16
CA GLY A 165 -1.58 -3.80 10.70
C GLY A 165 -1.61 -5.29 10.35
N ALA A 166 -2.74 -5.97 10.53
CA ALA A 166 -2.90 -7.38 10.17
C ALA A 166 -2.72 -7.64 8.66
N ILE A 167 -3.14 -6.70 7.82
CA ILE A 167 -2.92 -6.75 6.37
C ILE A 167 -1.44 -6.57 6.04
N LEU A 168 -0.74 -5.60 6.63
CA LEU A 168 0.72 -5.45 6.48
C LEU A 168 1.44 -6.75 6.84
N ARG A 169 1.03 -7.39 7.94
CA ARG A 169 1.60 -8.68 8.36
C ARG A 169 1.39 -9.77 7.32
N SER A 170 0.18 -9.90 6.79
CA SER A 170 -0.13 -10.88 5.74
C SER A 170 0.64 -10.58 4.46
N ALA A 171 0.71 -9.30 4.08
CA ALA A 171 1.49 -8.81 2.95
C ALA A 171 2.98 -9.16 3.07
N ALA A 172 3.57 -9.02 4.26
CA ALA A 172 4.96 -9.42 4.52
C ALA A 172 5.17 -10.92 4.34
N VAL A 173 4.29 -11.74 4.93
CA VAL A 173 4.37 -13.21 4.89
C VAL A 173 4.25 -13.74 3.45
N PHE A 174 3.36 -13.16 2.65
CA PHE A 174 3.11 -13.59 1.28
C PHE A 174 3.89 -12.81 0.21
N GLY A 175 4.83 -11.95 0.62
CA GLY A 175 5.78 -11.30 -0.29
C GLY A 175 5.21 -10.18 -1.17
N ALA A 176 4.17 -9.47 -0.72
CA ALA A 176 3.70 -8.29 -1.42
C ALA A 176 4.79 -7.20 -1.44
N GLN A 177 4.93 -6.49 -2.56
CA GLN A 177 5.96 -5.47 -2.77
C GLN A 177 5.73 -4.23 -1.92
N CYS A 178 4.48 -3.80 -1.80
CA CYS A 178 4.09 -2.67 -0.97
C CYS A 178 2.60 -2.74 -0.62
N LEU A 179 2.23 -1.99 0.41
CA LEU A 179 0.85 -1.66 0.74
C LEU A 179 0.59 -0.20 0.34
N ILE A 180 -0.48 0.05 -0.39
CA ILE A 180 -0.93 1.38 -0.79
C ILE A 180 -2.22 1.70 -0.05
N THR A 181 -2.28 2.88 0.55
CA THR A 181 -3.50 3.41 1.17
C THR A 181 -3.69 4.87 0.81
N GLN A 182 -4.88 5.40 1.07
CA GLN A 182 -5.09 6.85 0.96
C GLN A 182 -4.32 7.63 2.04
N ASP A 183 -4.06 8.91 1.77
CA ASP A 183 -3.54 9.88 2.74
C ASP A 183 -4.57 10.20 3.85
N ARG A 184 -5.85 10.25 3.48
CA ARG A 184 -7.02 10.50 4.35
C ARG A 184 -7.90 9.26 4.46
N HIS A 185 -8.75 9.18 5.48
CA HIS A 185 -9.66 8.03 5.74
C HIS A 185 -8.91 6.71 5.93
N VAL A 186 -7.74 6.81 6.56
CA VAL A 186 -6.83 5.71 6.91
C VAL A 186 -6.16 6.10 8.23
N PRO A 187 -5.93 5.16 9.16
CA PRO A 187 -5.29 5.46 10.42
C PRO A 187 -3.85 5.98 10.20
N PRO A 188 -3.37 6.92 11.03
CA PRO A 188 -1.97 7.31 11.01
C PRO A 188 -1.07 6.13 11.42
N GLU A 189 0.21 6.22 11.08
CA GLU A 189 1.22 5.33 11.66
C GLU A 189 1.18 5.47 13.20
N SER A 190 1.07 4.35 13.90
CA SER A 190 0.86 4.33 15.35
C SER A 190 1.44 3.05 15.97
N GLY A 191 1.73 3.08 17.26
CA GLY A 191 2.16 1.89 18.00
C GLY A 191 1.13 0.76 17.95
N VAL A 192 -0.18 1.07 17.93
CA VAL A 192 -1.26 0.07 17.78
C VAL A 192 -1.16 -0.65 16.44
N LEU A 193 -0.99 0.10 15.36
CA LEU A 193 -0.83 -0.47 14.02
C LEU A 193 0.45 -1.30 13.92
N ALA A 194 1.58 -0.78 14.43
CA ALA A 194 2.86 -1.48 14.45
C ALA A 194 2.78 -2.80 15.24
N LYS A 195 2.08 -2.77 16.38
CA LYS A 195 1.80 -3.93 17.22
C LYS A 195 1.00 -5.00 16.47
N SER A 196 -0.09 -4.61 15.80
CA SER A 196 -0.89 -5.52 14.96
C SER A 196 -0.08 -6.07 13.77
N ALA A 197 0.78 -5.26 13.18
CA ALA A 197 1.69 -5.66 12.09
C ALA A 197 2.79 -6.63 12.54
N SER A 198 3.08 -6.72 13.84
CA SER A 198 4.09 -7.62 14.41
C SER A 198 5.45 -7.52 13.69
N GLY A 199 5.88 -6.31 13.39
CA GLY A 199 7.14 -6.00 12.69
C GLY A 199 7.00 -5.73 11.19
N ALA A 200 5.89 -6.10 10.57
CA ALA A 200 5.70 -5.91 9.13
C ALA A 200 5.65 -4.44 8.68
N LEU A 201 5.31 -3.51 9.59
CA LEU A 201 5.37 -2.06 9.32
C LEU A 201 6.78 -1.60 8.92
N ASP A 202 7.81 -2.28 9.41
CA ASP A 202 9.21 -1.98 9.15
C ASP A 202 9.81 -2.82 8.02
N VAL A 203 9.02 -3.73 7.43
CA VAL A 203 9.47 -4.65 6.37
C VAL A 203 8.78 -4.34 5.05
N VAL A 204 7.47 -4.12 5.07
CA VAL A 204 6.67 -3.85 3.87
C VAL A 204 6.58 -2.34 3.66
N PRO A 205 7.05 -1.81 2.52
CA PRO A 205 6.86 -0.40 2.18
C PRO A 205 5.39 0.00 2.22
N TRP A 206 5.07 1.04 2.97
CA TRP A 206 3.73 1.62 3.05
C TRP A 206 3.68 2.94 2.26
N VAL A 207 2.98 2.91 1.13
CA VAL A 207 2.79 4.04 0.22
C VAL A 207 1.48 4.74 0.57
N ARG A 208 1.52 6.07 0.69
CA ARG A 208 0.34 6.92 0.91
C ARG A 208 0.06 7.74 -0.34
N VAL A 209 -1.15 7.63 -0.89
CA VAL A 209 -1.56 8.34 -2.10
C VAL A 209 -2.80 9.20 -1.87
N THR A 210 -2.95 10.28 -2.63
CA THR A 210 -4.13 11.15 -2.54
C THR A 210 -5.34 10.57 -3.28
N ASN A 211 -5.11 9.87 -4.39
CA ASN A 211 -6.16 9.35 -5.26
C ASN A 211 -5.85 7.93 -5.71
N ILE A 212 -6.53 6.95 -5.12
CA ILE A 212 -6.39 5.53 -5.48
C ILE A 212 -6.69 5.28 -6.96
N ALA A 213 -7.74 5.88 -7.52
CA ALA A 213 -8.13 5.61 -8.91
C ALA A 213 -7.02 6.05 -9.90
N ALA A 214 -6.43 7.22 -9.66
CA ALA A 214 -5.29 7.69 -10.47
C ALA A 214 -4.06 6.79 -10.29
N THR A 215 -3.75 6.38 -9.05
CA THR A 215 -2.65 5.44 -8.78
C THR A 215 -2.87 4.08 -9.43
N LEU A 216 -4.11 3.58 -9.47
CA LEU A 216 -4.44 2.35 -10.18
C LEU A 216 -4.16 2.47 -11.68
N ASP A 217 -4.46 3.61 -12.31
CA ASP A 217 -4.13 3.83 -13.72
C ASP A 217 -2.62 3.92 -13.97
N GLU A 218 -1.85 4.52 -13.06
CA GLU A 218 -0.39 4.55 -13.11
C GLU A 218 0.19 3.12 -13.02
N LEU A 219 -0.30 2.31 -12.08
CA LEU A 219 0.12 0.92 -11.95
C LEU A 219 -0.27 0.08 -13.18
N ALA A 220 -1.42 0.34 -13.79
CA ALA A 220 -1.80 -0.30 -15.04
C ALA A 220 -0.83 0.04 -16.19
N GLN A 221 -0.40 1.30 -16.29
CA GLN A 221 0.62 1.71 -17.26
C GLN A 221 1.98 1.04 -17.02
N MET A 222 2.28 0.64 -15.79
CA MET A 222 3.46 -0.15 -15.43
C MET A 222 3.29 -1.66 -15.72
N GLY A 223 2.12 -2.10 -16.19
CA GLY A 223 1.83 -3.48 -16.54
C GLY A 223 1.21 -4.32 -15.42
N TYR A 224 0.72 -3.70 -14.34
CA TYR A 224 -0.05 -4.42 -13.32
C TYR A 224 -1.49 -4.66 -13.75
N TRP A 225 -1.99 -5.87 -13.50
CA TRP A 225 -3.40 -6.22 -13.60
C TRP A 225 -4.12 -5.96 -12.29
N ARG A 226 -5.23 -5.21 -12.30
CA ARG A 226 -5.92 -4.73 -11.10
C ARG A 226 -7.15 -5.58 -10.80
N VAL A 227 -7.12 -6.29 -9.69
CA VAL A 227 -8.21 -7.18 -9.25
C VAL A 227 -8.82 -6.64 -7.96
N GLY A 228 -10.08 -6.24 -8.02
CA GLY A 228 -10.85 -5.83 -6.85
C GLY A 228 -11.51 -7.03 -6.18
N LEU A 229 -11.44 -7.10 -4.84
CA LEU A 229 -12.22 -8.08 -4.08
C LEU A 229 -13.61 -7.54 -3.76
N ALA A 230 -14.62 -8.30 -4.16
CA ALA A 230 -16.02 -7.99 -3.93
C ALA A 230 -16.84 -9.29 -3.86
N GLY A 231 -17.84 -9.37 -2.99
CA GLY A 231 -18.65 -10.59 -2.81
C GLY A 231 -19.42 -10.98 -4.09
N GLU A 232 -19.83 -9.98 -4.86
CA GLU A 232 -20.46 -10.12 -6.17
C GLU A 232 -19.48 -10.38 -7.33
N GLY A 233 -18.21 -10.65 -7.04
CA GLY A 233 -17.22 -10.99 -8.07
C GLY A 233 -17.65 -12.19 -8.92
N GLU A 234 -17.33 -12.12 -10.21
CA GLU A 234 -17.76 -13.10 -11.20
C GLU A 234 -17.02 -14.44 -11.05
N ALA A 235 -15.75 -14.37 -10.66
CA ALA A 235 -14.87 -15.53 -10.50
C ALA A 235 -14.19 -15.55 -9.12
N THR A 236 -13.76 -16.73 -8.69
CA THR A 236 -12.89 -16.85 -7.51
C THR A 236 -11.44 -16.58 -7.91
N LEU A 237 -10.60 -16.17 -6.96
CA LEU A 237 -9.17 -15.91 -7.25
C LEU A 237 -8.44 -17.12 -7.85
N GLU A 238 -8.83 -18.33 -7.44
CA GLU A 238 -8.23 -19.58 -7.91
C GLU A 238 -8.63 -19.93 -9.35
N ALA A 239 -9.79 -19.44 -9.80
CA ALA A 239 -10.32 -19.72 -11.13
C ALA A 239 -9.75 -18.77 -12.20
N ILE A 240 -9.05 -17.71 -11.80
CA ILE A 240 -8.54 -16.68 -12.69
C ILE A 240 -7.08 -16.98 -13.05
N ASP A 241 -6.72 -16.80 -14.31
CA ASP A 241 -5.31 -16.80 -14.72
C ASP A 241 -4.67 -15.46 -14.33
N LEU A 242 -4.13 -15.42 -13.12
CA LEU A 242 -3.54 -14.22 -12.56
C LEU A 242 -2.11 -14.09 -13.12
N GLY A 243 -1.90 -13.06 -13.94
CA GLY A 243 -0.61 -12.77 -14.57
C GLY A 243 0.54 -12.53 -13.57
N PRO A 244 1.74 -12.21 -14.09
CA PRO A 244 2.93 -12.04 -13.27
C PRO A 244 2.92 -10.76 -12.42
N ALA A 245 2.03 -9.81 -12.70
CA ALA A 245 1.95 -8.53 -12.00
C ALA A 245 0.51 -8.20 -11.65
N LEU A 246 0.21 -8.09 -10.35
CA LEU A 246 -1.14 -7.91 -9.83
C LEU A 246 -1.20 -6.79 -8.80
N VAL A 247 -2.26 -6.00 -8.88
CA VAL A 247 -2.73 -5.13 -7.81
C VAL A 247 -3.99 -5.75 -7.22
N LEU A 248 -3.94 -6.13 -5.96
CA LEU A 248 -5.08 -6.61 -5.19
C LEU A 248 -5.72 -5.43 -4.46
N VAL A 249 -6.97 -5.09 -4.81
CA VAL A 249 -7.70 -3.96 -4.24
C VAL A 249 -8.76 -4.45 -3.27
N LEU A 250 -8.70 -4.02 -2.02
CA LEU A 250 -9.66 -4.35 -0.97
C LEU A 250 -10.38 -3.09 -0.48
N GLY A 251 -11.69 -3.22 -0.30
CA GLY A 251 -12.53 -2.14 0.22
C GLY A 251 -12.70 -2.17 1.73
N ALA A 252 -13.36 -1.14 2.25
CA ALA A 252 -13.77 -1.06 3.63
C ALA A 252 -14.76 -2.19 3.98
N GLU A 253 -14.75 -2.61 5.24
CA GLU A 253 -15.74 -3.56 5.75
C GLU A 253 -17.16 -2.99 5.62
N GLY A 254 -18.11 -3.83 5.20
CA GLY A 254 -19.50 -3.44 4.90
C GLY A 254 -19.68 -2.65 3.59
N ARG A 255 -19.00 -1.51 3.43
CA ARG A 255 -19.17 -0.65 2.22
C ARG A 255 -18.49 -1.20 0.97
N GLY A 256 -17.47 -2.03 1.13
CA GLY A 256 -16.68 -2.56 0.03
C GLY A 256 -15.91 -1.47 -0.72
N LEU A 257 -15.66 -1.74 -2.01
CA LEU A 257 -14.94 -0.81 -2.90
C LEU A 257 -15.82 0.36 -3.30
N ARG A 258 -15.26 1.58 -3.29
CA ARG A 258 -15.98 2.75 -3.83
C ARG A 258 -16.24 2.57 -5.33
N PRO A 259 -17.36 3.09 -5.86
CA PRO A 259 -17.72 2.92 -7.26
C PRO A 259 -16.63 3.35 -8.26
N LEU A 260 -15.91 4.44 -7.95
CA LEU A 260 -14.80 4.89 -8.79
C LEU A 260 -13.64 3.90 -8.73
N VAL A 261 -13.18 3.50 -7.54
CA VAL A 261 -12.08 2.53 -7.39
C VAL A 261 -12.42 1.21 -8.08
N ARG A 262 -13.65 0.72 -7.93
CA ARG A 262 -14.18 -0.45 -8.65
C ARG A 262 -14.05 -0.32 -10.16
N LYS A 263 -14.41 0.82 -10.75
CA LYS A 263 -14.32 1.04 -12.21
C LYS A 263 -12.89 1.03 -12.76
N HIS A 264 -11.90 1.27 -11.90
CA HIS A 264 -10.48 1.20 -12.25
C HIS A 264 -9.87 -0.17 -11.94
N CYS A 265 -10.66 -1.15 -11.49
CA CYS A 265 -10.22 -2.55 -11.48
C CYS A 265 -10.50 -3.16 -12.84
N ASP A 266 -9.59 -3.98 -13.35
CA ASP A 266 -9.77 -4.71 -14.60
C ASP A 266 -10.80 -5.84 -14.45
N MET A 267 -10.94 -6.36 -13.23
CA MET A 267 -11.97 -7.33 -12.89
C MET A 267 -12.28 -7.33 -11.39
N LEU A 268 -13.41 -7.97 -11.04
CA LEU A 268 -13.79 -8.25 -9.67
C LEU A 268 -13.74 -9.76 -9.41
N ALA A 269 -13.06 -10.13 -8.32
CA ALA A 269 -12.99 -11.50 -7.84
C ALA A 269 -13.65 -11.60 -6.46
N LYS A 270 -14.10 -12.81 -6.11
CA LYS A 270 -14.67 -13.11 -4.79
C LYS A 270 -13.88 -14.19 -4.08
N ILE A 271 -13.97 -14.16 -2.76
CA ILE A 271 -13.59 -15.30 -1.91
C ILE A 271 -14.84 -16.16 -1.74
N PRO A 272 -14.80 -17.46 -2.06
CA PRO A 272 -15.96 -18.32 -1.90
C PRO A 272 -16.31 -18.45 -0.41
N LEU A 273 -17.57 -18.16 -0.07
CA LEU A 273 -18.13 -18.37 1.27
C LEU A 273 -19.08 -19.55 1.24
N THR A 274 -18.99 -20.43 2.24
CA THR A 274 -20.02 -21.46 2.44
C THR A 274 -21.31 -20.78 2.86
N ALA A 275 -22.42 -21.11 2.20
CA ALA A 275 -23.70 -20.49 2.49
C ALA A 275 -24.14 -20.76 3.93
N THR A 276 -24.14 -19.72 4.78
CA THR A 276 -24.69 -19.76 6.15
C THR A 276 -26.16 -19.34 6.18
N GLY A 277 -26.91 -19.59 5.09
CA GLY A 277 -28.28 -19.07 4.94
C GLY A 277 -28.36 -17.53 4.92
N GLY A 278 -27.27 -16.85 4.56
CA GLY A 278 -27.19 -15.38 4.51
C GLY A 278 -26.90 -14.71 5.86
N LEU A 279 -26.60 -15.47 6.92
CA LEU A 279 -26.27 -14.90 8.24
C LEU A 279 -24.91 -14.16 8.26
N ILE A 280 -23.99 -14.58 7.38
CA ILE A 280 -22.67 -13.97 7.22
C ILE A 280 -22.46 -13.78 5.72
N ASP A 281 -22.42 -12.52 5.29
CA ASP A 281 -22.35 -12.12 3.87
C ASP A 281 -20.97 -11.58 3.46
N SER A 282 -20.09 -11.37 4.44
CA SER A 282 -18.79 -10.74 4.27
C SER A 282 -17.77 -11.28 5.26
N LEU A 283 -16.51 -11.19 4.86
CA LEU A 283 -15.35 -11.54 5.68
C LEU A 283 -14.67 -10.25 6.12
N ASN A 284 -14.16 -10.21 7.35
CA ASN A 284 -13.32 -9.09 7.80
C ASN A 284 -12.19 -8.82 6.78
N VAL A 285 -11.93 -7.55 6.50
CA VAL A 285 -11.02 -7.15 5.42
C VAL A 285 -9.60 -7.70 5.58
N SER A 286 -9.11 -7.83 6.82
CA SER A 286 -7.76 -8.38 7.06
C SER A 286 -7.70 -9.88 6.81
N ASN A 287 -8.75 -10.61 7.16
CA ASN A 287 -8.87 -12.04 6.84
C ASN A 287 -9.04 -12.24 5.33
N ALA A 288 -9.83 -11.40 4.66
CA ALA A 288 -9.97 -11.44 3.21
C ALA A 288 -8.63 -11.20 2.51
N ALA A 289 -7.83 -10.23 2.97
CA ALA A 289 -6.48 -10.01 2.45
C ALA A 289 -5.58 -11.23 2.65
N ALA A 290 -5.59 -11.85 3.83
CA ALA A 290 -4.76 -13.02 4.12
C ALA A 290 -5.12 -14.22 3.23
N VAL A 291 -6.41 -14.53 3.07
CA VAL A 291 -6.90 -15.62 2.21
C VAL A 291 -6.57 -15.34 0.75
N ALA A 292 -6.80 -14.11 0.28
CA ALA A 292 -6.51 -13.72 -1.09
C ALA A 292 -5.01 -13.80 -1.40
N LEU A 293 -4.16 -13.23 -0.54
CA LEU A 293 -2.71 -13.30 -0.69
C LEU A 293 -2.20 -14.74 -0.67
N TYR A 294 -2.73 -15.60 0.20
CA TYR A 294 -2.42 -17.02 0.18
C TYR A 294 -2.79 -17.67 -1.15
N ALA A 295 -4.00 -17.47 -1.66
CA ALA A 295 -4.44 -18.00 -2.96
C ALA A 295 -3.50 -17.56 -4.10
N LEU A 296 -3.03 -16.30 -4.07
CA LEU A 296 -2.04 -15.79 -5.02
C LEU A 296 -0.68 -16.49 -4.95
N THR A 297 -0.31 -17.14 -3.85
CA THR A 297 0.94 -17.93 -3.78
C THR A 297 0.81 -19.32 -4.40
N GLN A 298 -0.42 -19.86 -4.46
CA GLN A 298 -0.65 -21.23 -4.93
C GLN A 298 -0.72 -21.33 -6.46
N GLY A 299 -1.19 -20.28 -7.14
CA GLY A 299 -1.16 -20.22 -8.59
C GLY A 299 0.26 -19.96 -9.09
N LYS A 300 0.95 -20.95 -9.65
CA LYS A 300 2.24 -20.69 -10.33
C LYS A 300 2.02 -19.64 -11.44
N PRO A 301 2.91 -18.64 -11.59
CA PRO A 301 2.86 -17.77 -12.77
C PRO A 301 3.07 -18.65 -14.00
N LYS A 302 2.03 -18.81 -14.83
CA LYS A 302 2.18 -19.47 -16.12
C LYS A 302 2.99 -18.51 -17.00
N ARG A 303 4.12 -19.01 -17.52
CA ARG A 303 5.03 -18.27 -18.40
C ARG A 303 4.39 -18.06 -19.77
#